data_AF-A0A8H3AB56-F1
#
_entry.id   AF-A0A8H3AB56-F1
#
_cell.length_a   1.000
_cell.length_b   1.000
_cell.length_c   1.000
_cell.angle_alpha   90.00
_cell.angle_beta   90.00
_cell.angle_gamma   90.00
#
_symmetry.space_group_name_H-M   'P 1'
#
loop_
_entity.id
_entity.type
_entity.pdbx_description
1 polymer ?
#
loop_
_entity_poly.entity_id
_entity_poly.type
_entity_poly.pdbx_seq_one_letter_code
_entity_poly.pdbx_strand_id
1 'polypeptide(L)'
;MVSGGGPSLRISNGEIACVNDHVYVSPPWPQRDGIPYNIARIMEFLPDEGATRTRGKGREIFTRVRLAWYYRPSDLNDRPSADPRLLLAAIFSEVQPVSHLRAKCYVRHKDKISDLPAWKKKPDHFYFQRVFDPYIRKEFDVLRSADVTNLPAEIREVLQTRYEFVVAERDVIGDLTDNLRLCETCEKWAPSHDSVRCDTCKCYYHMACVNPPLVAKPAKGYGWTCGACSRHHDEQVSQPGGRHVTPVTKSRSSKAAAKSRSLAGLNANLSHRDINSEDRYFKMWPFRYFGLYTVAEDTLDPDDLIFPKAATRVGARYQAVVGPWVPPDAKVSPQPSQTPDGIPERGGDDTVEMMSIIVSMSEEQIATFHTFHQNLWSKPALRSGVDFLEESARRYSLQHLGMTQKFTGTTRPRKWQAKDTRFWDKDWSQDEVEQFENGIKQHGPEMRAIKEGIKTRSIYEVRSTGGRAPPV
;
A
#
# COMPACT_ATOMS: atom_id res chain seq x y z
N MET A 1 23.46 -23.73 0.19
CA MET A 1 24.58 -23.64 -0.78
C MET A 1 24.22 -24.50 -1.98
N VAL A 2 23.80 -23.87 -3.09
CA VAL A 2 23.69 -24.53 -4.39
C VAL A 2 24.65 -23.79 -5.30
N SER A 3 25.91 -24.22 -5.28
CA SER A 3 26.95 -23.84 -6.23
C SER A 3 26.74 -24.66 -7.50
N GLY A 4 25.94 -24.12 -8.42
CA GLY A 4 25.72 -24.65 -9.76
C GLY A 4 25.22 -23.52 -10.64
N GLY A 5 25.95 -23.21 -11.71
CA GLY A 5 25.72 -22.05 -12.59
C GLY A 5 24.24 -21.89 -12.94
N GLY A 6 23.64 -20.84 -12.40
CA GLY A 6 22.24 -20.51 -12.65
C GLY A 6 22.00 -20.16 -14.13
N PRO A 7 20.72 -20.07 -14.55
CA PRO A 7 20.39 -19.67 -15.91
C PRO A 7 21.05 -18.33 -16.27
N SER A 8 21.62 -18.26 -17.48
CA SER A 8 22.32 -17.09 -18.01
C SER A 8 21.89 -16.83 -19.45
N LEU A 9 21.79 -15.56 -19.85
CA LEU A 9 21.34 -15.15 -21.18
C LEU A 9 22.26 -14.09 -21.77
N ARG A 10 22.48 -14.17 -23.09
CA ARG A 10 23.25 -13.15 -23.83
C ARG A 10 22.37 -11.94 -24.12
N ILE A 11 22.72 -10.78 -23.61
CA ILE A 11 21.94 -9.53 -23.73
C ILE A 11 22.39 -8.71 -24.95
N SER A 12 21.72 -7.58 -25.24
CA SER A 12 21.86 -6.88 -26.52
C SER A 12 23.27 -6.34 -26.85
N ASN A 13 24.08 -6.00 -25.84
CA ASN A 13 25.47 -5.58 -26.01
C ASN A 13 26.45 -6.75 -26.18
N GLY A 14 25.96 -7.99 -26.18
CA GLY A 14 26.75 -9.22 -26.33
C GLY A 14 27.27 -9.81 -25.02
N GLU A 15 27.08 -9.15 -23.87
CA GLU A 15 27.44 -9.66 -22.54
C GLU A 15 26.53 -10.82 -22.11
N ILE A 16 27.01 -11.63 -21.16
CA ILE A 16 26.22 -12.69 -20.52
C ILE A 16 25.70 -12.15 -19.18
N ALA A 17 24.38 -12.09 -19.05
CA ALA A 17 23.70 -11.71 -17.82
C ALA A 17 23.21 -12.96 -17.07
N CYS A 18 23.46 -12.98 -15.76
CA CYS A 18 23.08 -14.04 -14.83
C CYS A 18 22.05 -13.53 -13.82
N VAL A 19 21.42 -14.46 -13.10
CA VAL A 19 20.59 -14.12 -11.94
C VAL A 19 21.42 -13.31 -10.93
N ASN A 20 20.81 -12.28 -10.33
CA ASN A 20 21.40 -11.28 -9.44
C ASN A 20 22.32 -10.23 -10.08
N ASP A 21 22.59 -10.29 -11.38
CA ASP A 21 23.24 -9.17 -12.06
C ASP A 21 22.32 -7.94 -12.10
N HIS A 22 22.92 -6.75 -12.02
CA HIS A 22 22.24 -5.49 -12.31
C HIS A 22 22.38 -5.13 -13.77
N VAL A 23 21.31 -4.60 -14.35
CA VAL A 23 21.20 -4.33 -15.78
C VAL A 23 20.49 -3.02 -16.04
N TYR A 24 20.89 -2.37 -17.14
CA TYR A 24 20.12 -1.31 -17.75
C TYR A 24 18.95 -1.89 -18.53
N VAL A 25 17.77 -1.31 -18.35
CA VAL A 25 16.51 -1.78 -18.90
C VAL A 25 15.86 -0.65 -19.69
N SER A 26 15.46 -0.94 -20.93
CA SER A 26 14.75 0.01 -21.79
C SER A 26 13.97 -0.71 -22.88
N PRO A 27 12.75 -0.25 -23.21
CA PRO A 27 12.07 -0.63 -24.45
C PRO A 27 12.93 -0.35 -25.69
N PRO A 28 12.63 -1.01 -26.84
CA PRO A 28 13.27 -0.75 -28.13
C PRO A 28 13.23 0.73 -28.53
N TRP A 29 14.20 1.16 -29.34
CA TRP A 29 14.40 2.55 -29.73
C TRP A 29 13.14 3.28 -30.25
N PRO A 30 12.25 2.66 -31.06
CA PRO A 30 11.03 3.31 -31.54
C PRO A 30 10.04 3.71 -30.44
N GLN A 31 10.16 3.14 -29.24
CA GLN A 31 9.25 3.35 -28.09
C GLN A 31 9.94 4.13 -26.96
N ARG A 32 11.06 4.80 -27.24
CA ARG A 32 11.88 5.44 -26.21
C ARG A 32 11.68 6.95 -26.17
N ASP A 33 11.36 7.46 -24.99
CA ASP A 33 11.09 8.90 -24.74
C ASP A 33 12.35 9.74 -24.41
N GLY A 34 13.55 9.31 -24.83
CA GLY A 34 14.81 10.03 -24.53
C GLY A 34 15.30 9.98 -23.07
N ILE A 35 14.53 9.36 -22.17
CA ILE A 35 14.85 9.21 -20.74
C ILE A 35 16.06 8.26 -20.55
N PRO A 36 16.91 8.48 -19.52
CA PRO A 36 17.97 7.52 -19.15
C PRO A 36 17.42 6.11 -18.94
N TYR A 37 18.27 5.10 -19.17
CA TYR A 37 17.85 3.71 -18.93
C TYR A 37 17.47 3.49 -17.46
N ASN A 38 16.41 2.70 -17.27
CA ASN A 38 16.02 2.21 -15.97
C ASN A 38 17.04 1.19 -15.47
N ILE A 39 17.11 1.00 -14.15
CA ILE A 39 18.09 0.10 -13.52
C ILE A 39 17.31 -0.95 -12.74
N ALA A 40 17.67 -2.22 -12.94
CA ALA A 40 17.06 -3.32 -12.21
C ALA A 40 18.06 -4.44 -11.92
N ARG A 41 17.73 -5.28 -10.93
CA ARG A 41 18.40 -6.57 -10.69
C ARG A 41 17.58 -7.70 -11.30
N ILE A 42 18.25 -8.62 -11.98
CA ILE A 42 17.63 -9.84 -12.51
C ILE A 42 17.28 -10.77 -11.34
N MET A 43 16.00 -11.08 -11.17
CA MET A 43 15.52 -12.01 -10.14
C MET A 43 15.47 -13.45 -10.66
N GLU A 44 14.88 -13.64 -11.84
CA GLU A 44 14.77 -14.94 -12.51
C GLU A 44 14.52 -14.75 -14.01
N PHE A 45 14.96 -15.72 -14.80
CA PHE A 45 14.59 -15.85 -16.20
C PHE A 45 13.36 -16.74 -16.32
N LEU A 46 12.44 -16.38 -17.22
CA LEU A 46 11.15 -17.01 -17.37
C LEU A 46 10.94 -17.44 -18.84
N PRO A 47 10.32 -18.61 -19.07
CA PRO A 47 9.90 -19.01 -20.40
C PRO A 47 8.70 -18.15 -20.87
N ASP A 48 8.23 -18.44 -22.08
CA ASP A 48 7.00 -17.85 -22.61
C ASP A 48 5.79 -18.10 -21.73
N GLU A 49 4.83 -17.18 -21.82
CA GLU A 49 3.61 -17.23 -21.04
C GLU A 49 2.76 -18.45 -21.44
N GLY A 50 2.42 -19.30 -20.46
CA GLY A 50 1.70 -20.54 -20.70
C GLY A 50 2.55 -21.75 -21.09
N ALA A 51 3.88 -21.60 -21.22
CA ALA A 51 4.77 -22.74 -21.42
C ALA A 51 4.73 -23.66 -20.19
N THR A 52 4.37 -24.93 -20.40
CA THR A 52 4.44 -25.94 -19.34
C THR A 52 5.90 -26.16 -18.98
N ARG A 53 6.25 -26.03 -17.69
CA ARG A 53 7.58 -26.36 -17.15
C ARG A 53 7.85 -27.85 -17.38
N THR A 54 8.30 -28.19 -18.58
CA THR A 54 8.73 -29.54 -18.91
C THR A 54 10.06 -29.76 -18.19
N ARG A 55 10.04 -30.56 -17.12
CA ARG A 55 11.23 -31.08 -16.44
C ARG A 55 11.98 -32.06 -17.36
N GLY A 56 12.45 -31.58 -18.50
CA GLY A 56 13.24 -32.33 -19.47
C GLY A 56 14.51 -31.56 -19.83
N LYS A 57 15.58 -32.29 -20.16
CA LYS A 57 16.90 -31.76 -20.58
C LYS A 57 16.89 -31.01 -21.93
N GLY A 58 15.80 -30.32 -22.27
CA GLY A 58 15.73 -29.39 -23.38
C GLY A 58 16.35 -28.05 -22.98
N ARG A 59 16.99 -27.37 -23.93
CA ARG A 59 17.53 -26.02 -23.72
C ARG A 59 16.36 -25.06 -23.53
N GLU A 60 16.07 -24.72 -22.27
CA GLU A 60 14.97 -23.82 -21.90
C GLU A 60 15.18 -22.45 -22.55
N ILE A 61 14.21 -22.01 -23.36
CA ILE A 61 14.28 -20.72 -24.06
C ILE A 61 13.62 -19.68 -23.15
N PHE A 62 14.42 -18.75 -22.64
CA PHE A 62 13.93 -17.65 -21.83
C PHE A 62 13.55 -16.46 -22.72
N THR A 63 12.31 -16.04 -22.65
CA THR A 63 11.78 -14.89 -23.41
C THR A 63 11.38 -13.73 -22.50
N ARG A 64 11.18 -13.99 -21.20
CA ARG A 64 10.81 -13.01 -20.19
C ARG A 64 11.81 -13.03 -19.03
N VAL A 65 11.88 -11.92 -18.30
CA VAL A 65 12.75 -11.76 -17.13
C VAL A 65 11.99 -11.04 -16.03
N ARG A 66 12.05 -11.57 -14.80
CA ARG A 66 11.56 -10.87 -13.62
C ARG A 66 12.67 -9.97 -13.08
N LEU A 67 12.34 -8.70 -12.88
CA LEU A 67 13.25 -7.65 -12.51
C LEU A 67 12.84 -7.03 -11.18
N ALA A 68 13.81 -6.75 -10.30
CA ALA A 68 13.65 -5.92 -9.11
C ALA A 68 14.17 -4.51 -9.38
N TRP A 69 13.32 -3.51 -9.22
CA TRP A 69 13.58 -2.15 -9.71
C TRP A 69 14.40 -1.27 -8.75
N TYR A 70 15.13 -0.33 -9.34
CA TYR A 70 15.74 0.81 -8.66
C TYR A 70 15.27 2.12 -9.32
N TYR A 71 14.88 3.09 -8.51
CA TYR A 71 14.43 4.40 -8.96
C TYR A 71 15.53 5.45 -8.78
N ARG A 72 15.62 6.43 -9.68
CA ARG A 72 16.40 7.64 -9.40
C ARG A 72 15.54 8.58 -8.55
N PRO A 73 16.11 9.33 -7.60
CA PRO A 73 15.33 10.29 -6.81
C PRO A 73 14.58 11.32 -7.68
N SER A 74 15.15 11.67 -8.84
CA SER A 74 14.53 12.60 -9.80
C SER A 74 13.36 11.99 -10.59
N ASP A 75 13.20 10.67 -10.61
CA ASP A 75 12.05 10.02 -11.25
C ASP A 75 10.81 10.09 -10.34
N LEU A 76 11.00 10.28 -9.03
CA LEU A 76 9.94 10.29 -8.02
C LEU A 76 9.56 11.69 -7.55
N ASN A 77 10.51 12.62 -7.58
CA ASN A 77 10.36 14.00 -7.14
C ASN A 77 10.83 14.95 -8.24
N ASP A 78 10.11 16.04 -8.47
CA ASP A 78 10.51 17.10 -9.41
C ASP A 78 11.78 17.86 -8.99
N ARG A 79 12.36 17.51 -7.83
CA ARG A 79 13.62 18.09 -7.36
C ARG A 79 14.80 17.33 -7.97
N PRO A 80 15.72 18.02 -8.65
CA PRO A 80 16.93 17.38 -9.18
C PRO A 80 17.77 16.78 -8.05
N SER A 81 18.18 15.52 -8.23
CA SER A 81 19.11 14.85 -7.32
C SER A 81 20.50 15.46 -7.46
N ALA A 82 21.13 15.78 -6.34
CA ALA A 82 22.51 16.27 -6.34
C ALA A 82 23.52 15.18 -6.77
N ASP A 83 23.15 13.90 -6.66
CA ASP A 83 24.01 12.77 -7.01
C ASP A 83 23.35 11.92 -8.10
N PRO A 84 23.92 11.85 -9.32
CA PRO A 84 23.37 11.04 -10.41
C PRO A 84 23.64 9.54 -10.23
N ARG A 85 24.52 9.14 -9.30
CA ARG A 85 24.84 7.74 -9.02
C ARG A 85 23.99 7.15 -7.88
N LEU A 86 23.22 7.98 -7.19
CA LEU A 86 22.34 7.56 -6.11
C LEU A 86 21.03 6.98 -6.68
N LEU A 87 20.68 5.81 -6.19
CA LEU A 87 19.42 5.12 -6.47
C LEU A 87 18.65 4.84 -5.17
N LEU A 88 17.35 4.61 -5.33
CA LEU A 88 16.45 4.08 -4.32
C LEU A 88 16.08 2.66 -4.75
N ALA A 89 16.41 1.66 -3.93
CA ALA A 89 15.95 0.30 -4.19
C ALA A 89 14.44 0.21 -3.98
N ALA A 90 13.76 -0.75 -4.60
CA ALA A 90 12.36 -1.01 -4.33
C ALA A 90 12.13 -2.50 -4.06
N ILE A 91 11.25 -2.81 -3.10
CA ILE A 91 10.71 -4.17 -2.93
C ILE A 91 9.53 -4.30 -3.90
N PHE A 92 9.82 -4.09 -5.18
CA PHE A 92 8.86 -4.10 -6.29
C PHE A 92 9.47 -4.88 -7.45
N SER A 93 8.72 -5.84 -7.96
CA SER A 93 9.16 -6.68 -9.07
C SER A 93 8.17 -6.68 -10.22
N GLU A 94 8.69 -6.71 -11.44
CA GLU A 94 7.89 -6.75 -12.66
C GLU A 94 8.51 -7.72 -13.67
N VAL A 95 7.69 -8.29 -14.54
CA VAL A 95 8.15 -9.14 -15.63
C VAL A 95 8.22 -8.33 -16.91
N GLN A 96 9.39 -8.37 -17.56
CA GLN A 96 9.68 -7.64 -18.80
C GLN A 96 10.23 -8.62 -19.85
N PRO A 97 10.12 -8.31 -21.16
CA PRO A 97 10.79 -9.08 -22.20
C PRO A 97 12.31 -9.07 -22.04
N VAL A 98 13.00 -10.18 -22.33
CA VAL A 98 14.48 -10.23 -22.29
C VAL A 98 15.14 -9.26 -23.28
N SER A 99 14.41 -8.87 -24.34
CA SER A 99 14.85 -7.88 -25.33
C SER A 99 15.01 -6.46 -24.75
N HIS A 100 14.45 -6.19 -23.56
CA HIS A 100 14.61 -4.90 -22.87
C HIS A 100 15.96 -4.77 -22.15
N LEU A 101 16.70 -5.88 -21.98
CA LEU A 101 18.01 -5.89 -21.30
C LEU A 101 19.10 -5.32 -22.22
N ARG A 102 19.71 -4.20 -21.79
CA ARG A 102 20.68 -3.45 -22.59
C ARG A 102 22.12 -3.84 -22.33
N ALA A 103 22.59 -3.57 -21.12
CA ALA A 103 23.96 -3.77 -20.68
C ALA A 103 24.00 -4.02 -19.16
N LYS A 104 25.06 -4.65 -18.67
CA LYS A 104 25.27 -4.78 -17.23
C LYS A 104 25.63 -3.44 -16.59
N CYS A 105 25.23 -3.27 -15.34
CA CYS A 105 25.67 -2.19 -14.48
C CYS A 105 25.94 -2.77 -13.08
N TYR A 106 26.36 -1.94 -12.14
CA TYR A 106 26.77 -2.39 -10.81
C TYR A 106 26.11 -1.53 -9.75
N VAL A 107 25.29 -2.14 -8.89
CA VAL A 107 24.61 -1.44 -7.81
C VAL A 107 25.00 -2.09 -6.48
N ARG A 108 25.51 -1.29 -5.53
CA ARG A 108 25.83 -1.77 -4.17
C ARG A 108 25.22 -0.88 -3.10
N HIS A 109 24.90 -1.46 -1.95
CA HIS A 109 24.55 -0.66 -0.78
C HIS A 109 25.78 0.14 -0.31
N LYS A 110 25.55 1.37 0.16
CA LYS A 110 26.61 2.28 0.59
C LYS A 110 27.59 1.66 1.60
N ASP A 111 27.10 0.85 2.54
CA ASP A 111 27.93 0.27 3.60
C ASP A 111 28.71 -0.98 3.15
N LYS A 112 28.47 -1.45 1.90
CA LYS A 112 29.30 -2.47 1.21
C LYS A 112 30.29 -1.86 0.21
N ILE A 113 30.53 -0.56 0.28
CA ILE A 113 31.49 0.16 -0.56
C ILE A 113 32.57 0.76 0.34
N SER A 114 33.81 0.32 0.18
CA SER A 114 34.95 0.82 0.96
C SER A 114 35.30 2.27 0.65
N ASP A 115 35.36 2.63 -0.64
CA ASP A 115 35.63 3.99 -1.13
C ASP A 115 34.49 4.45 -2.06
N LEU A 116 33.54 5.17 -1.48
CA LEU A 116 32.37 5.69 -2.20
C LEU A 116 32.75 6.73 -3.28
N PRO A 117 33.63 7.72 -3.02
CA PRO A 117 34.13 8.60 -4.07
C PRO A 117 34.76 7.86 -5.27
N ALA A 118 35.60 6.85 -5.04
CA ALA A 118 36.19 6.07 -6.14
C ALA A 118 35.15 5.23 -6.87
N TRP A 119 34.19 4.64 -6.14
CA TRP A 119 33.07 3.88 -6.73
C TRP A 119 32.26 4.73 -7.71
N LYS A 120 31.90 5.96 -7.30
CA LYS A 120 31.10 6.90 -8.12
C LYS A 120 31.81 7.35 -9.39
N LYS A 121 33.15 7.37 -9.41
CA LYS A 121 33.93 7.74 -10.60
C LYS A 121 33.92 6.65 -11.68
N LYS A 122 33.75 5.38 -11.31
CA LYS A 122 33.70 4.28 -12.29
C LYS A 122 32.45 4.40 -13.17
N PRO A 123 32.50 4.10 -14.47
CA PRO A 123 31.30 4.04 -15.31
C PRO A 123 30.35 2.94 -14.81
N ASP A 124 29.04 3.10 -15.01
CA ASP A 124 28.00 2.09 -14.70
C ASP A 124 27.90 1.63 -13.23
N HIS A 125 28.57 2.34 -12.32
CA HIS A 125 28.55 2.08 -10.89
C HIS A 125 27.57 3.02 -10.17
N PHE A 126 26.58 2.45 -9.50
CA PHE A 126 25.56 3.13 -8.73
C PHE A 126 25.56 2.62 -7.29
N TYR A 127 24.89 3.35 -6.42
CA TYR A 127 24.72 2.90 -5.04
C TYR A 127 23.35 3.29 -4.51
N PHE A 128 22.92 2.59 -3.47
CA PHE A 128 21.70 2.91 -2.75
C PHE A 128 21.96 2.88 -1.24
N GLN A 129 21.09 3.57 -0.51
CA GLN A 129 21.10 3.58 0.96
C GLN A 129 19.67 3.48 1.54
N ARG A 130 18.67 3.58 0.67
CA ARG A 130 17.25 3.58 1.02
C ARG A 130 16.46 2.70 0.10
N VAL A 131 15.34 2.21 0.61
CA VAL A 131 14.29 1.57 -0.16
C VAL A 131 13.11 2.54 -0.27
N PHE A 132 12.53 2.65 -1.46
CA PHE A 132 11.28 3.35 -1.71
C PHE A 132 10.17 2.35 -1.97
N ASP A 133 9.05 2.52 -1.26
CA ASP A 133 7.83 1.76 -1.50
C ASP A 133 6.90 2.56 -2.44
N PRO A 134 6.59 2.06 -3.65
CA PRO A 134 5.74 2.77 -4.60
C PRO A 134 4.25 2.82 -4.20
N TYR A 135 3.77 1.90 -3.35
CA TYR A 135 2.36 1.83 -2.96
C TYR A 135 2.02 2.85 -1.87
N ILE A 136 2.86 2.96 -0.84
CA ILE A 136 2.66 3.94 0.24
C ILE A 136 3.48 5.22 0.05
N ARG A 137 4.26 5.31 -1.04
CA ARG A 137 5.10 6.47 -1.42
C ARG A 137 6.00 6.94 -0.29
N LYS A 138 6.65 6.01 0.39
CA LYS A 138 7.50 6.26 1.57
C LYS A 138 8.90 5.69 1.38
N GLU A 139 9.90 6.42 1.86
CA GLU A 139 11.30 5.97 1.93
C GLU A 139 11.60 5.33 3.29
N PHE A 140 12.43 4.29 3.28
CA PHE A 140 12.94 3.57 4.43
C PHE A 140 14.47 3.50 4.37
N ASP A 141 15.12 3.55 5.52
CA ASP A 141 16.56 3.36 5.59
C ASP A 141 16.89 1.86 5.52
N VAL A 142 18.03 1.55 4.92
CA VAL A 142 18.51 0.18 4.73
C VAL A 142 19.76 -0.01 5.57
N LEU A 143 19.75 -1.03 6.43
CA LEU A 143 20.90 -1.46 7.23
C LEU A 143 21.34 -2.87 6.83
N ARG A 144 22.59 -3.24 7.09
CA ARG A 144 23.01 -4.63 6.95
C ARG A 144 22.38 -5.45 8.07
N SER A 145 21.89 -6.64 7.76
CA SER A 145 21.38 -7.59 8.77
C SER A 145 22.43 -7.92 9.84
N ALA A 146 23.72 -7.92 9.48
CA ALA A 146 24.84 -8.12 10.39
C ALA A 146 24.95 -7.03 11.48
N ASP A 147 24.46 -5.82 11.19
CA ASP A 147 24.46 -4.71 12.15
C ASP A 147 23.27 -4.77 13.13
N VAL A 148 22.34 -5.72 12.94
CA VAL A 148 21.21 -5.95 13.85
C VAL A 148 21.65 -6.78 15.05
N THR A 149 21.69 -6.16 16.21
CA THR A 149 22.21 -6.78 17.45
C THR A 149 21.14 -6.91 18.53
N ASN A 150 20.18 -5.99 18.60
CA ASN A 150 19.13 -5.97 19.63
C ASN A 150 17.93 -6.87 19.30
N LEU A 151 18.18 -8.16 19.07
CA LEU A 151 17.15 -9.18 18.84
C LEU A 151 17.52 -10.50 19.54
N PRO A 152 16.53 -11.33 19.91
CA PRO A 152 16.77 -12.70 20.36
C PRO A 152 17.61 -13.47 19.34
N ALA A 153 18.48 -14.37 19.83
CA ALA A 153 19.44 -15.08 19.00
C ALA A 153 18.76 -15.84 17.85
N GLU A 154 17.68 -16.57 18.14
CA GLU A 154 16.92 -17.35 17.16
C GLU A 154 16.41 -16.49 15.99
N ILE A 155 15.84 -15.32 16.30
CA ILE A 155 15.31 -14.40 15.29
C ILE A 155 16.46 -13.74 14.51
N ARG A 156 17.50 -13.30 15.22
CA ARG A 156 18.67 -12.63 14.64
C ARG A 156 19.39 -13.55 13.64
N GLU A 157 19.63 -14.80 14.02
CA GLU A 157 20.30 -15.79 13.17
C GLU A 157 19.50 -16.08 11.89
N VAL A 158 18.17 -16.23 12.01
CA VAL A 158 17.30 -16.41 10.85
C VAL A 158 17.34 -15.19 9.94
N LEU A 159 17.23 -13.98 10.50
CA LEU A 159 17.31 -12.73 9.75
C LEU A 159 18.65 -12.59 9.01
N GLN A 160 19.75 -12.84 9.71
CA GLN A 160 21.14 -12.80 9.22
C GLN A 160 21.52 -14.00 8.35
N THR A 161 20.70 -15.04 8.24
CA THR A 161 20.94 -16.13 7.29
C THR A 161 20.16 -15.89 6.00
N ARG A 162 18.91 -15.41 6.11
CA ARG A 162 18.00 -15.24 4.97
C ARG A 162 18.28 -13.98 4.15
N TYR A 163 18.54 -12.84 4.79
CA TYR A 163 18.52 -11.54 4.10
C TYR A 163 19.79 -10.74 4.34
N GLU A 164 20.41 -10.21 3.29
CA GLU A 164 21.58 -9.34 3.45
C GLU A 164 21.24 -8.04 4.18
N PHE A 165 20.08 -7.46 3.87
CA PHE A 165 19.68 -6.13 4.32
C PHE A 165 18.33 -6.17 5.05
N VAL A 166 18.20 -5.25 5.99
CA VAL A 166 16.97 -4.98 6.72
C VAL A 166 16.49 -3.57 6.38
N VAL A 167 15.19 -3.43 6.17
CA VAL A 167 14.54 -2.18 5.78
C VAL A 167 13.66 -1.72 6.94
N ALA A 168 13.88 -0.51 7.44
CA ALA A 168 13.14 0.00 8.58
C ALA A 168 12.98 1.53 8.54
N GLU A 169 12.02 2.06 9.30
CA GLU A 169 11.93 3.49 9.52
C GLU A 169 13.17 4.01 10.24
N ARG A 170 13.59 5.24 9.90
CA ARG A 170 14.76 5.90 10.47
C ARG A 170 14.80 5.89 12.01
N ASP A 171 13.63 6.05 12.63
CA ASP A 171 13.49 6.10 14.09
C ASP A 171 13.68 4.73 14.76
N VAL A 172 13.59 3.63 14.01
CA VAL A 172 13.75 2.25 14.47
C VAL A 172 15.20 1.78 14.34
N ILE A 173 15.98 2.35 13.41
CA ILE A 173 17.38 1.94 13.13
C ILE A 173 18.26 1.96 14.40
N GLY A 174 18.14 3.03 15.20
CA GLY A 174 18.90 3.15 16.44
C GLY A 174 18.55 2.10 17.49
N ASP A 175 17.33 1.55 17.41
CA ASP A 175 16.86 0.50 18.31
C ASP A 175 17.43 -0.88 17.95
N LEU A 176 17.46 -1.18 16.65
CA LEU A 176 17.93 -2.47 16.12
C LEU A 176 19.43 -2.67 16.25
N THR A 177 20.18 -1.57 16.17
CA THR A 177 21.65 -1.53 16.25
C THR A 177 22.18 -1.35 17.68
N ASP A 178 21.29 -1.27 18.67
CA ASP A 178 21.65 -1.19 20.09
C ASP A 178 22.10 -2.55 20.63
N ASN A 179 22.64 -2.58 21.83
CA ASN A 179 22.90 -3.83 22.54
C ASN A 179 21.61 -4.58 22.84
N LEU A 180 21.70 -5.90 22.97
CA LEU A 180 20.57 -6.75 23.33
C LEU A 180 19.97 -6.28 24.66
N ARG A 181 18.70 -5.90 24.63
CA ARG A 181 17.95 -5.46 25.81
C ARG A 181 17.20 -6.63 26.41
N LEU A 182 17.52 -6.92 27.67
CA LEU A 182 16.82 -7.92 28.47
C LEU A 182 16.08 -7.21 29.61
N CYS A 183 14.90 -7.73 29.93
CA CYS A 183 14.14 -7.27 31.08
C CYS A 183 14.80 -7.76 32.37
N GLU A 184 15.09 -6.85 33.30
CA GLU A 184 15.69 -7.21 34.59
C GLU A 184 14.79 -8.12 35.45
N THR A 185 13.47 -8.11 35.22
CA THR A 185 12.52 -8.91 36.02
C THR A 185 12.37 -10.34 35.51
N CYS A 186 12.34 -10.55 34.19
CA CYS A 186 12.01 -11.85 33.60
C CYS A 186 13.10 -12.39 32.66
N GLU A 187 14.18 -11.63 32.47
CA GLU A 187 15.36 -11.95 31.65
C GLU A 187 15.06 -12.19 30.16
N LYS A 188 13.82 -11.95 29.71
CA LYS A 188 13.42 -12.05 28.31
C LYS A 188 13.73 -10.77 27.56
N TRP A 189 13.87 -10.88 26.23
CA TRP A 189 14.08 -9.74 25.35
C TRP A 189 12.99 -8.69 25.52
N ALA A 190 13.41 -7.43 25.65
CA ALA A 190 12.57 -6.29 25.93
C ALA A 190 12.51 -5.37 24.72
N PRO A 191 11.52 -5.55 23.81
CA PRO A 191 11.36 -4.68 22.66
C PRO A 191 11.07 -3.25 23.11
N SER A 192 11.50 -2.27 22.32
CA SER A 192 11.40 -0.86 22.72
C SER A 192 9.97 -0.44 23.03
N HIS A 193 8.99 -0.81 22.20
CA HIS A 193 7.61 -0.36 22.37
C HIS A 193 6.94 -0.83 23.67
N ASP A 194 7.33 -2.00 24.20
CA ASP A 194 6.75 -2.60 25.41
C ASP A 194 7.70 -2.55 26.62
N SER A 195 8.78 -1.77 26.54
CA SER A 195 9.74 -1.64 27.63
C SER A 195 10.00 -0.19 28.03
N VAL A 196 10.41 -0.03 29.29
CA VAL A 196 10.83 1.22 29.90
C VAL A 196 12.25 1.07 30.43
N ARG A 197 13.05 2.14 30.31
CA ARG A 197 14.41 2.19 30.85
C ARG A 197 14.39 2.97 32.16
N CYS A 198 14.97 2.40 33.21
CA CYS A 198 15.13 3.10 34.49
C CYS A 198 16.13 4.23 34.37
N ASP A 199 15.85 5.42 34.90
CA ASP A 199 16.75 6.56 34.80
C ASP A 199 17.95 6.51 35.74
N THR A 200 17.86 5.70 36.80
CA THR A 200 18.95 5.56 37.76
C THR A 200 19.89 4.42 37.36
N CYS A 201 19.40 3.17 37.30
CA CYS A 201 20.23 2.01 36.97
C CYS A 201 20.44 1.80 35.47
N LYS A 202 19.65 2.46 34.61
CA LYS A 202 19.69 2.32 33.14
C LYS A 202 19.32 0.92 32.61
N CYS A 203 18.87 -0.01 33.45
CA CYS A 203 18.29 -1.31 33.06
C CYS A 203 16.92 -1.15 32.38
N TYR A 204 16.52 -2.18 31.64
CA TYR A 204 15.24 -2.24 30.92
C TYR A 204 14.26 -3.16 31.65
N TYR A 205 12.98 -2.81 31.58
CA TYR A 205 11.89 -3.56 32.18
C TYR A 205 10.72 -3.61 31.19
N HIS A 206 10.08 -4.76 30.98
CA HIS A 206 8.79 -4.76 30.30
C HIS A 206 7.79 -3.96 31.12
N MET A 207 6.93 -3.20 30.45
CA MET A 207 5.88 -2.42 31.10
C MET A 207 4.95 -3.30 31.94
N ALA A 208 4.71 -4.55 31.50
CA ALA A 208 3.92 -5.55 32.24
C ALA A 208 4.67 -6.21 33.41
N CYS A 209 6.01 -6.19 33.44
CA CYS A 209 6.82 -6.78 34.50
C CYS A 209 7.09 -5.81 35.67
N VAL A 210 6.73 -4.53 35.51
CA VAL A 210 6.78 -3.54 36.59
C VAL A 210 5.57 -3.73 37.50
N ASN A 211 5.72 -3.48 38.81
CA ASN A 211 4.61 -3.51 39.76
C ASN A 211 4.43 -2.10 40.39
N PRO A 212 3.29 -1.42 40.16
CA PRO A 212 2.17 -1.81 39.30
C PRO A 212 2.53 -1.77 37.79
N PRO A 213 1.87 -2.59 36.94
CA PRO A 213 2.11 -2.59 35.49
C PRO A 213 1.84 -1.22 34.87
N LEU A 214 2.71 -0.80 33.94
CA LEU A 214 2.57 0.45 33.22
C LEU A 214 1.64 0.27 32.02
N VAL A 215 0.59 1.09 31.92
CA VAL A 215 -0.34 1.11 30.77
C VAL A 215 0.23 1.92 29.61
N ALA A 216 1.05 2.92 29.89
CA ALA A 216 1.68 3.79 28.91
C ALA A 216 3.10 4.16 29.35
N LYS A 217 3.95 4.46 28.37
CA LYS A 217 5.28 5.01 28.65
C LYS A 217 5.18 6.41 29.30
N PRO A 218 6.14 6.79 30.16
CA PRO A 218 6.25 8.15 30.66
C PRO A 218 6.25 9.17 29.50
N ALA A 219 5.57 10.30 29.72
CA ALA A 219 5.53 11.37 28.72
C ALA A 219 6.95 11.86 28.39
N LYS A 220 7.16 12.27 27.15
CA LYS A 220 8.48 12.74 26.67
C LYS A 220 9.00 13.86 27.57
N GLY A 221 10.17 13.65 28.17
CA GLY A 221 10.80 14.61 29.11
C GLY A 221 10.62 14.25 30.59
N TYR A 222 9.81 13.24 30.91
CA TYR A 222 9.67 12.69 32.24
C TYR A 222 10.41 11.37 32.36
N GLY A 223 11.17 11.22 33.44
CA GLY A 223 11.92 10.02 33.75
C GLY A 223 11.09 8.97 34.47
N TRP A 224 11.50 7.71 34.36
CA TRP A 224 10.94 6.62 35.18
C TRP A 224 12.05 5.89 35.92
N THR A 225 11.82 5.61 37.19
CA THR A 225 12.75 4.90 38.06
C THR A 225 12.12 3.59 38.52
N CYS A 226 12.88 2.50 38.47
CA CYS A 226 12.40 1.20 38.93
C CYS A 226 12.19 1.20 40.46
N GLY A 227 11.34 0.29 40.95
CA GLY A 227 11.02 0.21 42.38
C GLY A 227 12.24 -0.01 43.27
N ALA A 228 13.27 -0.73 42.82
CA ALA A 228 14.51 -0.90 43.56
C ALA A 228 15.29 0.42 43.71
N CYS A 229 15.40 1.20 42.62
CA CYS A 229 16.05 2.51 42.66
C CYS A 229 15.25 3.54 43.48
N SER A 230 13.91 3.48 43.42
CA SER A 230 13.05 4.34 44.23
C SER A 230 13.23 4.06 45.72
N ARG A 231 13.22 2.78 46.14
CA ARG A 231 13.44 2.40 47.56
C ARG A 231 14.81 2.85 48.07
N HIS A 232 15.86 2.63 47.28
CA HIS A 232 17.21 3.06 47.66
C HIS A 232 17.31 4.59 47.79
N HIS A 233 16.61 5.35 46.95
CA HIS A 233 16.52 6.80 47.10
C HIS A 233 15.77 7.20 48.38
N ASP A 234 14.63 6.56 48.69
CA ASP A 234 13.84 6.85 49.89
C ASP A 234 14.59 6.48 51.20
N GLU A 235 15.35 5.39 51.19
CA GLU A 235 16.25 4.98 52.29
C GLU A 235 17.38 6.00 52.52
N GLN A 236 17.91 6.62 51.47
CA GLN A 236 18.92 7.67 51.61
C GLN A 236 18.34 8.97 52.19
N VAL A 237 17.10 9.31 51.83
CA VAL A 237 16.43 10.53 52.30
C VAL A 237 15.88 10.37 53.73
N SER A 238 15.56 9.15 54.17
CA SER A 238 14.98 8.89 55.49
C SER A 238 16.01 8.79 56.64
N GLN A 239 17.32 8.90 56.38
CA GLN A 239 18.33 8.91 57.44
C GLN A 239 18.29 10.25 58.24
N PRO A 240 18.05 10.22 59.56
CA PRO A 240 18.03 11.43 60.38
C PRO A 240 19.47 11.87 60.69
N GLY A 241 19.96 12.90 60.00
CA GLY A 241 21.23 13.56 60.39
C GLY A 241 22.05 14.29 59.33
N GLY A 242 21.69 14.23 58.04
CA GLY A 242 22.47 14.90 56.99
C GLY A 242 21.93 16.29 56.65
N ARG A 243 22.63 17.37 57.03
CA ARG A 243 22.43 18.69 56.39
C ARG A 243 22.62 18.51 54.88
N HIS A 244 21.57 18.78 54.10
CA HIS A 244 21.67 18.83 52.66
C HIS A 244 22.69 19.89 52.23
N VAL A 245 23.72 19.48 51.48
CA VAL A 245 24.40 20.41 50.58
C VAL A 245 23.41 20.67 49.47
N THR A 246 22.91 21.91 49.39
CA THR A 246 22.17 22.40 48.23
C THR A 246 22.97 22.07 46.97
N PRO A 247 22.38 21.42 45.96
CA PRO A 247 23.06 21.28 44.69
C PRO A 247 23.22 22.70 44.14
N VAL A 248 24.44 23.22 44.16
CA VAL A 248 24.78 24.43 43.42
C VAL A 248 24.43 24.14 41.97
N THR A 249 23.37 24.78 41.49
CA THR A 249 22.99 24.83 40.09
C THR A 249 24.14 25.52 39.34
N LYS A 250 25.14 24.75 38.94
CA LYS A 250 26.04 25.19 37.88
C LYS A 250 25.16 25.33 36.63
N SER A 251 24.86 26.57 36.27
CA SER A 251 24.26 26.95 35.00
C SER A 251 25.13 26.37 33.88
N ARG A 252 24.74 25.20 33.38
CA ARG A 252 25.29 24.66 32.14
C ARG A 252 24.68 25.49 31.01
N SER A 253 25.50 26.40 30.50
CA SER A 253 25.28 27.14 29.27
C SER A 253 24.76 26.21 28.17
N SER A 254 23.67 26.66 27.56
CA SER A 254 23.04 26.09 26.38
C SER A 254 24.04 26.03 25.22
N LYS A 255 24.69 24.88 25.05
CA LYS A 255 25.24 24.48 23.76
C LYS A 255 24.21 23.60 23.08
N ALA A 256 23.66 24.14 22.00
CA ALA A 256 22.81 23.46 21.04
C ALA A 256 23.35 22.04 20.75
N ALA A 257 22.46 21.05 20.88
CA ALA A 257 22.72 19.68 20.48
C ALA A 257 22.85 19.62 18.95
N ALA A 258 24.04 19.93 18.46
CA ALA A 258 24.44 19.70 17.09
C ALA A 258 25.13 18.34 16.97
N LYS A 259 24.60 17.54 16.04
CA LYS A 259 25.21 16.39 15.34
C LYS A 259 25.41 15.10 16.15
N SER A 260 24.51 14.16 15.83
CA SER A 260 24.79 12.74 15.60
C SER A 260 26.28 12.45 15.37
N ARG A 261 26.95 11.94 16.40
CA ARG A 261 28.22 11.24 16.22
C ARG A 261 27.89 9.83 15.73
N SER A 262 28.27 9.60 14.48
CA SER A 262 28.35 8.29 13.84
C SER A 262 29.01 7.28 14.78
N LEU A 263 28.29 6.21 15.10
CA LEU A 263 28.72 5.07 15.91
C LEU A 263 29.60 4.09 15.09
N ALA A 264 30.45 4.62 14.21
CA ALA A 264 31.33 3.84 13.33
C ALA A 264 32.54 3.19 14.04
N GLY A 265 32.59 3.19 15.37
CA GLY A 265 33.83 2.94 16.12
C GLY A 265 33.99 1.57 16.77
N LEU A 266 32.91 0.86 17.11
CA LEU A 266 33.03 -0.32 17.99
C LEU A 266 32.80 -1.67 17.27
N ASN A 267 32.21 -1.67 16.06
CA ASN A 267 32.01 -2.88 15.24
C ASN A 267 32.83 -2.91 13.94
N ALA A 268 33.73 -1.94 13.72
CA ALA A 268 34.53 -1.80 12.49
C ALA A 268 35.42 -3.03 12.19
N ASN A 269 35.81 -3.80 13.22
CA ASN A 269 36.72 -4.94 13.05
C ASN A 269 36.01 -6.24 12.61
N LEU A 270 34.70 -6.39 12.87
CA LEU A 270 33.90 -7.51 12.36
C LEU A 270 33.32 -7.19 10.97
N SER A 271 32.99 -5.91 10.71
CA SER A 271 32.34 -5.50 9.46
C SER A 271 33.25 -5.53 8.23
N HIS A 272 34.57 -5.39 8.39
CA HIS A 272 35.51 -5.28 7.26
C HIS A 272 35.78 -6.60 6.51
N ARG A 273 35.55 -7.76 7.14
CA ARG A 273 35.72 -9.08 6.50
C ARG A 273 34.56 -9.44 5.56
N ASP A 274 33.37 -8.87 5.76
CA ASP A 274 32.15 -9.19 5.00
C ASP A 274 31.77 -8.17 3.91
N ILE A 275 32.54 -7.10 3.70
CA ILE A 275 32.20 -6.09 2.68
C ILE A 275 32.22 -6.70 1.25
N ASN A 276 33.06 -7.72 1.04
CA ASN A 276 33.25 -8.38 -0.25
C ASN A 276 32.48 -9.69 -0.42
N SER A 277 31.71 -10.13 0.57
CA SER A 277 30.88 -11.33 0.43
C SER A 277 29.69 -11.07 -0.51
N GLU A 278 29.26 -12.11 -1.21
CA GLU A 278 28.05 -12.06 -2.02
C GLU A 278 26.82 -11.78 -1.14
N ASP A 279 25.86 -11.02 -1.68
CA ASP A 279 24.63 -10.72 -0.97
C ASP A 279 23.81 -12.01 -0.76
N ARG A 280 23.24 -12.14 0.43
CA ARG A 280 22.29 -13.21 0.76
C ARG A 280 20.91 -12.87 0.20
N TYR A 281 20.30 -13.84 -0.48
CA TYR A 281 18.96 -13.74 -1.06
C TYR A 281 18.06 -14.84 -0.53
N PHE A 282 16.90 -14.47 -0.01
CA PHE A 282 15.84 -15.40 0.36
C PHE A 282 14.58 -15.09 -0.41
N LYS A 283 13.98 -16.11 -1.03
CA LYS A 283 12.87 -15.95 -2.00
C LYS A 283 13.17 -14.84 -3.03
N MET A 284 14.40 -14.87 -3.55
CA MET A 284 14.95 -13.91 -4.53
C MET A 284 15.19 -12.48 -4.03
N TRP A 285 14.87 -12.15 -2.77
CA TRP A 285 15.04 -10.80 -2.22
C TRP A 285 16.23 -10.71 -1.25
N PRO A 286 17.04 -9.64 -1.32
CA PRO A 286 18.06 -9.38 -0.31
C PRO A 286 17.54 -8.54 0.86
N PHE A 287 16.28 -8.10 0.81
CA PHE A 287 15.66 -7.18 1.77
C PHE A 287 14.57 -7.88 2.59
N ARG A 288 14.49 -7.53 3.87
CA ARG A 288 13.30 -7.77 4.70
C ARG A 288 12.93 -6.52 5.47
N TYR A 289 11.65 -6.13 5.41
CA TYR A 289 11.12 -5.12 6.31
C TYR A 289 11.15 -5.61 7.76
N PHE A 290 11.78 -4.82 8.63
CA PHE A 290 11.82 -5.04 10.08
C PHE A 290 11.70 -3.68 10.77
N GLY A 291 10.53 -3.07 10.62
CA GLY A 291 10.26 -1.72 11.08
C GLY A 291 9.33 -1.67 12.29
N LEU A 292 8.71 -0.50 12.47
CA LEU A 292 7.85 -0.20 13.62
C LEU A 292 6.67 -1.17 13.78
N TYR A 293 6.18 -1.71 12.67
CA TYR A 293 5.00 -2.60 12.62
C TYR A 293 5.36 -4.07 12.44
N THR A 294 6.64 -4.41 12.58
CA THR A 294 7.09 -5.81 12.51
C THR A 294 6.92 -6.49 13.86
N VAL A 295 6.23 -7.62 13.86
CA VAL A 295 6.28 -8.59 14.96
C VAL A 295 7.54 -9.42 14.72
N ALA A 296 8.44 -9.49 15.71
CA ALA A 296 9.77 -10.03 15.50
C ALA A 296 9.73 -11.54 15.16
N GLU A 297 8.83 -12.25 15.82
CA GLU A 297 8.58 -13.69 15.73
C GLU A 297 8.14 -14.11 14.31
N ASP A 298 7.43 -13.25 13.58
CA ASP A 298 7.04 -13.49 12.17
C ASP A 298 8.26 -13.79 11.28
N THR A 299 9.46 -13.36 11.68
CA THR A 299 10.71 -13.65 10.95
C THR A 299 11.07 -15.12 10.91
N LEU A 300 10.59 -15.90 11.88
CA LEU A 300 10.81 -17.34 11.90
C LEU A 300 10.01 -18.03 10.79
N ASP A 301 8.81 -17.52 10.48
CA ASP A 301 7.97 -18.02 9.39
C ASP A 301 8.63 -17.78 8.02
N PRO A 302 8.92 -18.83 7.23
CA PRO A 302 9.43 -18.68 5.87
C PRO A 302 8.47 -17.94 4.93
N ASP A 303 7.17 -17.97 5.20
CA ASP A 303 6.10 -17.42 4.35
C ASP A 303 5.64 -16.02 4.74
N ASP A 304 6.19 -15.44 5.81
CA ASP A 304 5.90 -14.07 6.19
C ASP A 304 6.32 -13.04 5.10
N LEU A 305 5.54 -11.98 5.02
CA LEU A 305 5.69 -10.91 4.03
C LEU A 305 6.87 -10.01 4.38
N ILE A 306 7.75 -9.78 3.39
CA ILE A 306 8.94 -8.94 3.53
C ILE A 306 8.67 -7.43 3.32
N PHE A 307 7.43 -7.06 2.99
CA PHE A 307 7.09 -5.71 2.53
C PHE A 307 6.87 -4.75 3.71
N PRO A 308 7.15 -3.44 3.53
CA PRO A 308 6.80 -2.43 4.50
C PRO A 308 5.31 -2.46 4.86
N LYS A 309 5.02 -2.46 6.16
CA LYS A 309 3.64 -2.43 6.67
C LYS A 309 3.22 -0.98 6.92
N ALA A 310 2.01 -0.63 6.53
CA ALA A 310 1.43 0.69 6.80
C ALA A 310 0.72 0.69 8.16
N ALA A 311 0.73 1.85 8.83
CA ALA A 311 0.03 2.02 10.10
C ALA A 311 -1.49 1.91 9.93
N THR A 312 -2.13 0.98 10.64
CA THR A 312 -3.59 1.01 10.79
C THR A 312 -3.96 2.14 11.75
N ARG A 313 -4.83 3.04 11.33
CA ARG A 313 -5.24 4.16 12.17
C ARG A 313 -6.33 3.70 13.15
N VAL A 314 -6.05 3.87 14.45
CA VAL A 314 -6.97 3.53 15.53
C VAL A 314 -7.29 4.77 16.35
N GLY A 315 -8.56 4.97 16.65
CA GLY A 315 -9.12 6.09 17.41
C GLY A 315 -10.53 6.46 16.93
N ALA A 316 -11.28 7.17 17.77
CA ALA A 316 -12.69 7.55 17.50
C ALA A 316 -12.95 8.26 16.15
N ARG A 317 -11.91 8.78 15.48
CA ARG A 317 -12.01 9.38 14.13
C ARG A 317 -11.95 8.37 12.98
N TYR A 318 -11.59 7.11 13.26
CA TYR A 318 -11.31 6.07 12.27
C TYR A 318 -12.25 4.87 12.40
N GLN A 319 -12.64 4.49 13.61
CA GLN A 319 -13.59 3.40 13.85
C GLN A 319 -15.05 3.86 13.68
N ALA A 320 -15.89 2.98 13.12
CA ALA A 320 -17.33 3.18 13.12
C ALA A 320 -17.90 3.03 14.54
N VAL A 321 -18.88 3.86 14.88
CA VAL A 321 -19.65 3.69 16.11
C VAL A 321 -20.69 2.59 15.86
N VAL A 322 -20.51 1.45 16.51
CA VAL A 322 -21.44 0.32 16.41
C VAL A 322 -22.64 0.61 17.31
N GLY A 323 -23.84 0.69 16.73
CA GLY A 323 -25.08 0.85 17.48
C GLY A 323 -25.41 -0.38 18.34
N PRO A 324 -26.31 -0.23 19.32
CA PRO A 324 -26.74 -1.37 20.14
C PRO A 324 -27.40 -2.43 19.26
N TRP A 325 -27.23 -3.70 19.62
CA TRP A 325 -27.96 -4.79 18.97
C TRP A 325 -29.45 -4.68 19.29
N VAL A 326 -30.29 -4.79 18.26
CA VAL A 326 -31.75 -4.77 18.39
C VAL A 326 -32.28 -6.21 18.21
N PRO A 327 -32.92 -6.80 19.24
CA PRO A 327 -33.53 -8.13 19.12
C PRO A 327 -34.66 -8.16 18.07
N PRO A 328 -34.87 -9.29 17.36
CA PRO A 328 -35.94 -9.41 16.36
C PRO A 328 -37.35 -9.16 16.92
N ASP A 329 -37.59 -9.55 18.17
CA ASP A 329 -38.89 -9.44 18.86
C ASP A 329 -39.07 -8.11 19.61
N ALA A 330 -38.06 -7.24 19.54
CA ALA A 330 -38.16 -5.92 20.15
C ALA A 330 -39.18 -5.10 19.36
N LYS A 331 -40.43 -5.00 19.87
CA LYS A 331 -41.39 -3.94 19.52
C LYS A 331 -40.91 -2.56 20.01
N VAL A 332 -39.61 -2.32 19.95
CA VAL A 332 -39.00 -1.04 20.23
C VAL A 332 -39.00 -0.32 18.90
N SER A 333 -40.02 0.52 18.68
CA SER A 333 -39.86 1.61 17.72
C SER A 333 -38.52 2.26 18.03
N PRO A 334 -37.60 2.40 17.06
CA PRO A 334 -36.30 2.99 17.33
C PRO A 334 -36.53 4.29 18.09
N GLN A 335 -35.93 4.41 19.28
CA GLN A 335 -36.10 5.62 20.08
C GLN A 335 -35.82 6.82 19.19
N PRO A 336 -36.71 7.83 19.12
CA PRO A 336 -36.56 8.98 18.23
C PRO A 336 -35.29 9.80 18.48
N SER A 337 -34.50 9.47 19.50
CA SER A 337 -33.23 10.10 19.83
C SER A 337 -32.02 9.59 19.04
N GLN A 338 -32.13 8.49 18.27
CA GLN A 338 -31.01 7.96 17.48
C GLN A 338 -31.05 8.30 15.99
N THR A 339 -32.20 8.71 15.47
CA THR A 339 -32.29 9.37 14.16
C THR A 339 -32.03 10.86 14.40
N PRO A 340 -30.96 11.46 13.83
CA PRO A 340 -30.83 12.91 13.81
C PRO A 340 -32.11 13.54 13.28
N ASP A 341 -32.61 14.59 13.95
CA ASP A 341 -33.82 15.29 13.53
C ASP A 341 -33.80 15.58 12.02
N GLY A 342 -34.83 15.11 11.31
CA GLY A 342 -34.99 15.32 9.88
C GLY A 342 -34.40 14.26 8.94
N ILE A 343 -33.82 13.16 9.45
CA ILE A 343 -33.43 12.02 8.60
C ILE A 343 -34.57 10.98 8.56
N PRO A 344 -35.17 10.71 7.39
CA PRO A 344 -36.26 9.76 7.25
C PRO A 344 -35.83 8.31 7.54
N GLU A 345 -36.78 7.50 8.01
CA GLU A 345 -36.55 6.08 8.29
C GLU A 345 -36.12 5.32 7.02
N ARG A 346 -35.00 4.59 7.11
CA ARG A 346 -34.46 3.81 6.00
C ARG A 346 -35.42 2.68 5.63
N GLY A 347 -35.81 2.61 4.36
CA GLY A 347 -36.74 1.62 3.84
C GLY A 347 -38.20 2.07 3.89
N GLY A 348 -38.50 3.18 4.57
CA GLY A 348 -39.82 3.81 4.53
C GLY A 348 -40.07 4.56 3.22
N ASP A 349 -41.30 5.02 3.04
CA ASP A 349 -41.75 5.68 1.81
C ASP A 349 -40.83 6.85 1.44
N ASP A 350 -40.39 7.68 2.38
CA ASP A 350 -39.55 8.84 2.08
C ASP A 350 -38.16 8.50 1.52
N THR A 351 -37.73 7.24 1.64
CA THR A 351 -36.40 6.76 1.22
C THR A 351 -36.42 5.77 0.06
N VAL A 352 -37.60 5.28 -0.34
CA VAL A 352 -37.76 4.28 -1.40
C VAL A 352 -38.85 4.69 -2.39
N GLU A 353 -38.59 4.48 -3.69
CA GLU A 353 -39.59 4.58 -4.75
C GLU A 353 -39.86 3.18 -5.29
N MET A 354 -41.11 2.71 -5.22
CA MET A 354 -41.51 1.44 -5.83
C MET A 354 -41.48 1.58 -7.35
N MET A 355 -40.67 0.74 -7.99
CA MET A 355 -40.50 0.73 -9.44
C MET A 355 -41.41 -0.28 -10.13
N SER A 356 -41.57 -1.48 -9.57
CA SER A 356 -42.45 -2.52 -10.11
C SER A 356 -42.79 -3.56 -9.03
N ILE A 357 -43.98 -4.17 -9.15
CA ILE A 357 -44.43 -5.31 -8.34
C ILE A 357 -44.63 -6.58 -9.18
N ILE A 358 -44.15 -6.61 -10.42
CA ILE A 358 -44.37 -7.75 -11.34
C ILE A 358 -43.84 -9.06 -10.78
N VAL A 359 -42.74 -9.04 -10.02
CA VAL A 359 -42.15 -10.24 -9.42
C VAL A 359 -43.07 -10.89 -8.38
N SER A 360 -43.97 -10.13 -7.76
CA SER A 360 -44.95 -10.63 -6.79
C SER A 360 -46.31 -10.99 -7.40
N MET A 361 -46.45 -10.92 -8.73
CA MET A 361 -47.71 -11.19 -9.43
C MET A 361 -47.87 -12.67 -9.79
N SER A 362 -49.13 -13.13 -9.92
CA SER A 362 -49.43 -14.47 -10.40
C SER A 362 -49.10 -14.65 -11.88
N GLU A 363 -48.96 -15.90 -12.34
CA GLU A 363 -48.70 -16.20 -13.77
C GLU A 363 -49.77 -15.61 -14.70
N GLU A 364 -51.03 -15.63 -14.28
CA GLU A 364 -52.14 -15.00 -15.00
C GLU A 364 -51.95 -13.48 -15.13
N GLN A 365 -51.56 -12.82 -14.03
CA GLN A 365 -51.28 -11.38 -14.02
C GLN A 365 -50.07 -11.05 -14.90
N ILE A 366 -49.03 -11.88 -14.91
CA ILE A 366 -47.87 -11.72 -15.79
C ILE A 366 -48.28 -11.86 -17.26
N ALA A 367 -49.14 -12.81 -17.61
CA ALA A 367 -49.67 -12.94 -18.97
C ALA A 367 -50.46 -11.70 -19.43
N THR A 368 -51.27 -11.13 -18.52
CA THR A 368 -51.96 -9.86 -18.81
C THR A 368 -50.99 -8.68 -18.91
N PHE A 369 -49.90 -8.65 -18.14
CA PHE A 369 -48.83 -7.67 -18.28
C PHE A 369 -48.16 -7.77 -19.66
N HIS A 370 -47.85 -8.96 -20.15
CA HIS A 370 -47.27 -9.13 -21.49
C HIS A 370 -48.19 -8.57 -22.57
N THR A 371 -49.49 -8.82 -22.45
CA THR A 371 -50.51 -8.28 -23.37
C THR A 371 -50.60 -6.75 -23.26
N PHE A 372 -50.59 -6.22 -22.04
CA PHE A 372 -50.55 -4.78 -21.76
C PHE A 372 -49.32 -4.10 -22.39
N HIS A 373 -48.13 -4.67 -22.20
CA HIS A 373 -46.88 -4.17 -22.78
C HIS A 373 -46.93 -4.14 -24.31
N GLN A 374 -47.43 -5.21 -24.95
CA GLN A 374 -47.55 -5.27 -26.41
C GLN A 374 -48.50 -4.20 -26.96
N ASN A 375 -49.59 -3.93 -26.26
CA ASN A 375 -50.59 -2.93 -26.64
C ASN A 375 -50.13 -1.50 -26.35
N LEU A 376 -49.32 -1.30 -25.32
CA LEU A 376 -48.81 0.03 -24.94
C LEU A 376 -47.84 0.60 -26.00
N TRP A 377 -47.06 -0.26 -26.66
CA TRP A 377 -46.09 0.16 -27.68
C TRP A 377 -46.49 -0.30 -29.08
N SER A 378 -46.98 0.64 -29.88
CA SER A 378 -47.43 0.40 -31.26
C SER A 378 -46.28 -0.01 -32.21
N LYS A 379 -45.05 0.45 -31.95
CA LYS A 379 -43.87 0.11 -32.76
C LYS A 379 -43.17 -1.14 -32.19
N PRO A 380 -42.99 -2.22 -32.98
CA PRO A 380 -42.33 -3.44 -32.52
C PRO A 380 -40.92 -3.23 -31.97
N ALA A 381 -40.13 -2.33 -32.56
CA ALA A 381 -38.77 -2.02 -32.14
C ALA A 381 -38.66 -1.45 -30.71
N LEU A 382 -39.73 -0.86 -30.18
CA LEU A 382 -39.75 -0.30 -28.82
C LEU A 382 -40.05 -1.39 -27.76
N ARG A 383 -40.68 -2.51 -28.16
CA ARG A 383 -41.10 -3.57 -27.23
C ARG A 383 -39.92 -4.31 -26.59
N SER A 384 -38.77 -4.36 -27.26
CA SER A 384 -37.56 -5.00 -26.75
C SER A 384 -36.63 -4.02 -25.99
N GLY A 385 -36.93 -2.72 -25.98
CA GLY A 385 -36.12 -1.73 -25.29
C GLY A 385 -36.28 -1.83 -23.76
N VAL A 386 -35.17 -1.90 -23.03
CA VAL A 386 -35.17 -2.00 -21.55
C VAL A 386 -35.96 -0.86 -20.91
N ASP A 387 -35.76 0.36 -21.39
CA ASP A 387 -36.43 1.57 -20.88
C ASP A 387 -37.96 1.49 -21.03
N PHE A 388 -38.45 0.92 -22.14
CA PHE A 388 -39.88 0.73 -22.40
C PHE A 388 -40.47 -0.45 -21.62
N LEU A 389 -39.71 -1.53 -21.45
CA LEU A 389 -40.09 -2.65 -20.58
C LEU A 389 -40.24 -2.19 -19.13
N GLU A 390 -39.25 -1.45 -18.60
CA GLU A 390 -39.30 -0.87 -17.26
C GLU A 390 -40.50 0.08 -17.09
N GLU A 391 -40.75 0.94 -18.07
CA GLU A 391 -41.89 1.85 -18.02
C GLU A 391 -43.23 1.13 -18.09
N SER A 392 -43.35 0.07 -18.90
CA SER A 392 -44.55 -0.76 -18.94
C SER A 392 -44.78 -1.44 -17.60
N ALA A 393 -43.71 -1.99 -17.03
CA ALA A 393 -43.74 -2.71 -15.78
C ALA A 393 -44.23 -1.83 -14.65
N ARG A 394 -43.71 -0.60 -14.59
CA ARG A 394 -44.13 0.43 -13.65
C ARG A 394 -45.59 0.83 -13.86
N ARG A 395 -46.01 1.16 -15.09
CA ARG A 395 -47.40 1.59 -15.37
C ARG A 395 -48.41 0.52 -14.99
N TYR A 396 -48.13 -0.72 -15.36
CA TYR A 396 -48.97 -1.85 -15.00
C TYR A 396 -49.02 -2.06 -13.47
N SER A 397 -47.87 -1.94 -12.79
CA SER A 397 -47.78 -2.02 -11.32
C SER A 397 -48.61 -0.94 -10.62
N LEU A 398 -48.53 0.31 -11.10
CA LEU A 398 -49.30 1.42 -10.54
C LEU A 398 -50.81 1.25 -10.79
N GLN A 399 -51.20 0.83 -12.00
CA GLN A 399 -52.58 0.52 -12.33
C GLN A 399 -53.14 -0.59 -11.44
N HIS A 400 -52.36 -1.65 -11.22
CA HIS A 400 -52.75 -2.76 -10.36
C HIS A 400 -52.97 -2.33 -8.90
N LEU A 401 -52.15 -1.39 -8.42
CA LEU A 401 -52.27 -0.82 -7.06
C LEU A 401 -53.30 0.31 -6.97
N GLY A 402 -54.06 0.59 -8.03
CA GLY A 402 -55.06 1.68 -8.05
C GLY A 402 -54.45 3.09 -8.00
N MET A 403 -53.13 3.23 -8.21
CA MET A 403 -52.45 4.52 -8.19
C MET A 403 -52.54 5.19 -9.57
N THR A 404 -53.18 6.34 -9.63
CA THR A 404 -53.33 7.11 -10.88
C THR A 404 -52.20 8.11 -11.01
N GLN A 405 -51.39 7.99 -12.05
CA GLN A 405 -50.33 8.95 -12.37
C GLN A 405 -50.47 9.42 -13.83
N LYS A 406 -50.26 10.71 -14.07
CA LYS A 406 -50.26 11.27 -15.42
C LYS A 406 -48.96 10.90 -16.12
N PHE A 407 -49.06 10.24 -17.25
CA PHE A 407 -47.92 9.93 -18.12
C PHE A 407 -48.02 10.76 -19.39
N THR A 408 -46.99 11.53 -19.69
CA THR A 408 -46.93 12.40 -20.87
C THR A 408 -45.86 11.85 -21.82
N GLY A 409 -46.28 11.07 -22.82
CA GLY A 409 -45.39 10.54 -23.86
C GLY A 409 -44.15 9.83 -23.30
N THR A 410 -43.01 10.53 -23.33
CA THR A 410 -41.67 10.03 -22.97
C THR A 410 -41.15 10.54 -21.62
N THR A 411 -41.96 11.28 -20.86
CA THR A 411 -41.60 11.83 -19.54
C THR A 411 -42.50 11.29 -18.43
N ARG A 412 -41.92 11.15 -17.24
CA ARG A 412 -42.61 10.72 -16.01
C ARG A 412 -42.13 11.51 -14.79
N PRO A 413 -43.00 11.72 -13.79
CA PRO A 413 -42.57 12.25 -12.50
C PRO A 413 -41.71 11.22 -11.74
N ARG A 414 -40.73 11.70 -10.96
CA ARG A 414 -39.88 10.90 -10.07
C ARG A 414 -39.93 11.50 -8.67
N LYS A 415 -39.94 10.65 -7.64
CA LYS A 415 -40.23 11.06 -6.25
C LYS A 415 -39.35 12.20 -5.74
N TRP A 416 -38.07 12.22 -6.12
CA TRP A 416 -37.09 13.22 -5.68
C TRP A 416 -36.66 14.20 -6.78
N GLN A 417 -37.44 14.34 -7.85
CA GLN A 417 -37.13 15.29 -8.93
C GLN A 417 -38.26 16.31 -9.09
N ALA A 418 -37.88 17.59 -9.14
CA ALA A 418 -38.83 18.70 -9.23
C ALA A 418 -39.54 18.81 -10.59
N LYS A 419 -39.03 18.16 -11.63
CA LYS A 419 -39.57 18.18 -12.99
C LYS A 419 -39.70 16.75 -13.50
N ASP A 420 -40.69 16.52 -14.36
CA ASP A 420 -40.82 15.26 -15.07
C ASP A 420 -39.55 14.97 -15.87
N THR A 421 -39.01 13.77 -15.70
CA THR A 421 -37.81 13.33 -16.43
C THR A 421 -38.14 12.30 -17.47
N ARG A 422 -37.33 12.30 -18.52
CA ARG A 422 -37.44 11.28 -19.55
C ARG A 422 -37.04 9.93 -18.98
N PHE A 423 -37.82 8.90 -19.29
CA PHE A 423 -37.44 7.52 -19.01
C PHE A 423 -36.70 6.89 -20.20
N TRP A 424 -36.60 7.61 -21.32
CA TRP A 424 -35.97 7.18 -22.58
C TRP A 424 -34.99 8.26 -23.07
N ASP A 425 -33.75 7.86 -23.37
CA ASP A 425 -32.72 8.72 -23.95
C ASP A 425 -33.02 9.00 -25.43
N LYS A 426 -32.89 10.25 -25.88
CA LYS A 426 -33.12 10.57 -27.31
C LYS A 426 -32.14 9.79 -28.20
N ASP A 427 -32.59 9.38 -29.37
CA ASP A 427 -31.69 8.84 -30.39
C ASP A 427 -30.64 9.88 -30.76
N TRP A 428 -29.41 9.43 -31.00
CA TRP A 428 -28.28 10.30 -31.32
C TRP A 428 -28.39 10.83 -32.74
N SER A 429 -28.12 12.12 -32.92
CA SER A 429 -27.94 12.67 -34.26
C SER A 429 -26.60 12.23 -34.83
N GLN A 430 -26.48 12.24 -36.16
CA GLN A 430 -25.22 11.87 -36.82
C GLN A 430 -24.05 12.78 -36.40
N ASP A 431 -24.31 14.09 -36.25
CA ASP A 431 -23.33 15.07 -35.75
C ASP A 431 -22.90 14.77 -34.30
N GLU A 432 -23.84 14.39 -33.43
CA GLU A 432 -23.51 14.00 -32.04
C GLU A 432 -22.61 12.74 -32.01
N VAL A 433 -22.87 11.76 -32.89
CA VAL A 433 -22.06 10.54 -33.01
C VAL A 433 -20.64 10.88 -33.49
N GLU A 434 -20.52 11.68 -34.55
CA GLU A 434 -19.22 12.09 -35.09
C GLU A 434 -18.39 12.87 -34.05
N GLN A 435 -19.03 13.78 -33.31
CA GLN A 435 -18.39 14.50 -32.21
C GLN A 435 -17.94 13.57 -31.08
N PHE A 436 -18.74 12.55 -30.75
CA PHE A 436 -18.37 11.55 -29.75
C PHE A 436 -17.17 10.72 -30.19
N GLU A 437 -17.20 10.16 -31.40
CA GLU A 437 -16.10 9.35 -31.93
C GLU A 437 -14.81 10.14 -32.06
N ASN A 438 -14.88 11.39 -32.52
CA ASN A 438 -13.72 12.28 -32.56
C ASN A 438 -13.21 12.62 -31.16
N GLY A 439 -14.11 12.85 -30.21
CA GLY A 439 -13.76 13.05 -28.81
C GLY A 439 -13.05 11.84 -28.20
N ILE A 440 -13.50 10.62 -28.48
CA ILE A 440 -12.84 9.37 -28.06
C ILE A 440 -11.43 9.28 -28.65
N LYS A 441 -11.27 9.58 -29.95
CA LYS A 441 -9.96 9.57 -30.61
C LYS A 441 -8.99 10.58 -30.00
N GLN A 442 -9.49 11.74 -29.60
CA GLN A 442 -8.66 12.84 -29.08
C GLN A 442 -8.36 12.73 -27.59
N HIS A 443 -9.33 12.29 -26.78
CA HIS A 443 -9.29 12.33 -25.32
C HIS A 443 -9.39 10.96 -24.65
N GLY A 444 -9.50 9.87 -25.43
CA GLY A 444 -9.65 8.52 -24.90
C GLY A 444 -10.96 8.38 -24.09
N PRO A 445 -10.96 7.67 -22.95
CA PRO A 445 -12.16 7.43 -22.15
C PRO A 445 -12.60 8.63 -21.27
N GLU A 446 -12.01 9.82 -21.45
CA GLU A 446 -12.32 11.00 -20.66
C GLU A 446 -13.65 11.66 -21.07
N MET A 447 -14.77 11.04 -20.66
CA MET A 447 -16.13 11.45 -21.03
C MET A 447 -16.48 12.91 -20.72
N ARG A 448 -15.83 13.53 -19.73
CA ARG A 448 -16.03 14.96 -19.41
C ARG A 448 -15.50 15.87 -20.52
N ALA A 449 -14.32 15.57 -21.07
CA ALA A 449 -13.74 16.31 -22.18
C ALA A 449 -14.58 16.13 -23.45
N ILE A 450 -15.03 14.90 -23.74
CA ILE A 450 -15.90 14.60 -24.89
C ILE A 450 -17.23 15.36 -24.81
N LYS A 451 -17.83 15.44 -23.62
CA LYS A 451 -19.07 16.17 -23.38
C LYS A 451 -18.97 17.68 -23.67
N GLU A 452 -17.78 18.27 -23.66
CA GLU A 452 -17.62 19.70 -24.01
C GLU A 452 -17.91 19.96 -25.50
N GLY A 453 -17.64 18.99 -26.37
CA GLY A 453 -18.03 19.01 -27.78
C GLY A 453 -19.54 18.86 -27.97
N ILE A 454 -20.17 17.95 -27.22
CA ILE A 454 -21.59 17.58 -27.36
C ILE A 454 -22.47 18.40 -26.41
N LYS A 455 -22.79 19.65 -26.81
CA LYS A 455 -23.57 20.58 -25.97
C LYS A 455 -25.05 20.23 -25.83
N THR A 456 -25.58 19.41 -26.74
CA THR A 456 -26.99 19.01 -26.80
C THR A 456 -27.35 17.90 -25.81
N ARG A 457 -26.36 17.26 -25.19
CA ARG A 457 -26.51 16.10 -24.30
C ARG A 457 -26.01 16.37 -22.89
N SER A 458 -26.62 15.69 -21.94
CA SER A 458 -26.11 15.60 -20.57
C SER A 458 -24.91 14.65 -20.48
N ILE A 459 -24.08 14.83 -19.44
CA ILE A 459 -22.95 13.91 -19.19
C ILE A 459 -23.40 12.46 -18.94
N TYR A 460 -24.63 12.26 -18.47
CA TYR A 460 -25.17 10.92 -18.22
C TYR A 460 -25.51 10.21 -19.54
N GLU A 461 -26.09 10.92 -20.51
CA GLU A 461 -26.37 10.38 -21.85
C GLU A 461 -25.07 10.04 -22.61
N VAL A 462 -24.03 10.89 -22.48
CA VAL A 462 -22.71 10.65 -23.06
C VAL A 462 -22.01 9.43 -22.43
N ARG A 463 -22.22 9.18 -21.13
CA ARG A 463 -21.69 7.97 -20.46
C ARG A 463 -22.47 6.71 -20.81
N SER A 464 -23.79 6.80 -20.90
CA SER A 464 -24.69 5.70 -21.26
C SER A 464 -24.30 5.09 -22.61
N THR A 465 -23.94 5.93 -23.58
CA THR A 465 -23.48 5.50 -24.90
C THR A 465 -22.08 4.90 -24.92
N GLY A 466 -21.14 5.44 -24.15
CA GLY A 466 -19.82 4.83 -23.98
C GLY A 466 -19.86 3.39 -23.44
N GLY A 467 -20.92 3.01 -22.72
CA GLY A 467 -21.16 1.64 -22.26
C GLY A 467 -21.99 0.75 -23.21
N ARG A 468 -22.64 1.33 -24.23
CA ARG A 468 -23.42 0.61 -25.27
C ARG A 468 -22.66 0.46 -26.59
N ALA A 469 -21.51 1.11 -26.75
CA ALA A 469 -20.64 0.90 -27.90
C ALA A 469 -20.14 -0.56 -27.90
N PRO A 470 -20.28 -1.32 -29.01
CA PRO A 470 -19.65 -2.62 -29.11
C PRO A 470 -18.12 -2.46 -28.97
N PRO A 471 -17.42 -3.44 -28.37
CA PRO A 471 -15.96 -3.45 -28.41
C PRO A 471 -15.54 -3.45 -29.88
N VAL A 472 -14.70 -2.48 -30.24
CA VAL A 472 -14.05 -2.39 -31.56
C VAL A 472 -13.21 -3.63 -31.80
#